data_AF-A0A0C2MQX4-F1
#
_entry.id   AF-A0A0C2MQX4-F1
#
_cell.length_a   1.000
_cell.length_b   1.000
_cell.length_c   1.000
_cell.angle_alpha   90.00
_cell.angle_beta   90.00
_cell.angle_gamma   90.00
#
_symmetry.space_group_name_H-M   'P 1'
#
loop_
_entity.id
_entity.type
_entity.pdbx_description
1 polymer ?
#
loop_
_entity_poly.entity_id
_entity_poly.type
_entity_poly.pdbx_seq_one_letter_code
_entity_poly.pdbx_strand_id
1 'polypeptide(L)'
;MLRPSDNDDFEDSQRFLDDYIMSSNSSDLSTQIQGVKTMTSYFWYVNDYGVDHIFIENFPQELYEEFHRMCEGGPHIYREFNLKFRLFDVFSFIFRNQNLLMYFKSQSFTELFLQSLKTNNRNCYFSSKYLMISIKICVSYEVNKIMFINENGMFHLYSYWDEPEDHIEEKFWKICHKVYNLDRDRSSSLSHVKLTENINQILTKFLTTQEDVYARLSINFLRLIHRVRMIDEIEFNVTYFYGVTNHKFLHNPYTVSDVPFLRSLSNIWSGILNASRNTLKIDTMDKLILLTNIFSIGFTSKISRIIIEDRNFNFTKNKKQRLYIIYFMLVAFPAIDDGANYLLKKRLKILHRSFDRLIRSYQYQVLSFEDKFLIIQFYFKSHVTLQIKEDSINHQIVRDFFEELRSTNFIAYFYSVIYILTFLLLPLKMRH
;
A
#
# COMPACT_ATOMS: atom_id res chain seq x y z
N MET A 1 -28.74 -9.67 -26.45
CA MET A 1 -28.06 -10.63 -27.34
C MET A 1 -28.86 -11.91 -27.32
N LEU A 2 -29.47 -12.25 -28.45
CA LEU A 2 -30.19 -13.51 -28.65
C LEU A 2 -29.16 -14.64 -28.62
N ARG A 3 -29.44 -15.72 -27.87
CA ARG A 3 -28.67 -16.95 -28.00
C ARG A 3 -29.01 -17.55 -29.37
N PRO A 4 -28.05 -17.73 -30.29
CA PRO A 4 -28.30 -18.39 -31.56
C PRO A 4 -28.68 -19.86 -31.34
N SER A 5 -29.23 -20.49 -32.37
CA SER A 5 -29.58 -21.91 -32.37
C SER A 5 -28.33 -22.80 -32.31
N ASP A 6 -28.27 -23.70 -31.34
CA ASP A 6 -27.05 -24.41 -30.89
C ASP A 6 -26.30 -25.26 -31.95
N ASN A 7 -26.85 -25.52 -33.15
CA ASN A 7 -26.20 -26.38 -34.15
C ASN A 7 -25.44 -25.62 -35.26
N ASP A 8 -25.96 -24.49 -35.76
CA ASP A 8 -25.28 -23.73 -36.82
C ASP A 8 -24.00 -23.04 -36.30
N ASP A 9 -23.94 -22.76 -35.00
CA ASP A 9 -22.79 -22.10 -34.34
C ASP A 9 -21.52 -22.97 -34.30
N PHE A 10 -21.63 -24.31 -34.40
CA PHE A 10 -20.49 -25.21 -34.24
C PHE A 10 -19.60 -25.27 -35.49
N GLU A 11 -20.21 -25.44 -36.68
CA GLU A 11 -19.47 -25.51 -37.94
C GLU A 11 -18.74 -24.19 -38.24
N ASP A 12 -19.42 -23.06 -38.03
CA ASP A 12 -18.82 -21.74 -38.17
C ASP A 12 -17.65 -21.55 -37.20
N SER A 13 -17.82 -21.92 -35.92
CA SER A 13 -16.74 -21.84 -34.93
C SER A 13 -15.52 -22.67 -35.34
N GLN A 14 -15.72 -23.89 -35.83
CA GLN A 14 -14.62 -24.73 -36.31
C GLN A 14 -13.89 -24.10 -37.49
N ARG A 15 -14.64 -23.53 -38.44
CA ARG A 15 -14.06 -22.82 -39.58
C ARG A 15 -13.20 -21.63 -39.15
N PHE A 16 -13.65 -20.83 -38.19
CA PHE A 16 -12.85 -19.73 -37.64
C PHE A 16 -11.57 -20.20 -36.94
N LEU A 17 -11.61 -21.36 -36.27
CA LEU A 17 -10.42 -21.96 -35.65
C LEU A 17 -9.43 -22.44 -36.71
N ASP A 18 -9.91 -23.11 -37.76
CA ASP A 18 -9.06 -23.59 -38.86
C ASP A 18 -8.41 -22.42 -39.61
N ASP A 19 -9.19 -21.36 -39.89
CA ASP A 19 -8.70 -20.13 -40.52
C ASP A 19 -7.64 -19.42 -39.64
N TYR A 20 -7.81 -19.42 -38.32
CA TYR A 20 -6.83 -18.89 -37.38
C TYR A 20 -5.53 -19.72 -37.38
N ILE A 21 -5.62 -21.04 -37.34
CA ILE A 21 -4.45 -21.94 -37.38
C ILE A 21 -3.69 -21.75 -38.69
N MET A 22 -4.39 -21.70 -39.81
CA MET A 22 -3.79 -21.45 -41.13
C MET A 22 -3.09 -20.08 -41.16
N SER A 23 -3.77 -19.03 -40.69
CA SER A 23 -3.21 -17.67 -40.66
C SER A 23 -2.01 -17.54 -39.73
N SER A 24 -2.00 -18.29 -38.61
CA SER A 24 -0.92 -18.26 -37.62
C SER A 24 0.36 -18.95 -38.12
N ASN A 25 0.22 -19.90 -39.05
CA ASN A 25 1.33 -20.57 -39.73
C ASN A 25 1.81 -19.84 -40.99
N SER A 26 1.18 -18.72 -41.37
CA SER A 26 1.63 -17.90 -42.50
C SER A 26 2.98 -17.24 -42.20
N SER A 27 3.85 -17.11 -43.18
CA SER A 27 5.10 -16.33 -43.07
C SER A 27 4.91 -14.81 -43.27
N ASP A 28 3.67 -14.39 -43.56
CA ASP A 28 3.32 -12.98 -43.69
C ASP A 28 2.75 -12.44 -42.37
N LEU A 29 3.49 -11.53 -41.74
CA LEU A 29 3.09 -10.94 -40.45
C LEU A 29 1.72 -10.23 -40.54
N SER A 30 1.38 -9.62 -41.68
CA SER A 30 0.08 -8.97 -41.84
C SER A 30 -1.06 -9.99 -41.76
N THR A 31 -0.89 -11.14 -42.40
CA THR A 31 -1.82 -12.28 -42.31
C THR A 31 -1.93 -12.80 -40.87
N GLN A 32 -0.81 -12.97 -40.16
CA GLN A 32 -0.83 -13.39 -38.75
C GLN A 32 -1.59 -12.40 -37.85
N ILE A 33 -1.32 -11.10 -37.98
CA ILE A 33 -2.01 -10.03 -37.23
C ILE A 33 -3.51 -10.07 -37.50
N GLN A 34 -3.90 -10.23 -38.77
CA GLN A 34 -5.31 -10.28 -39.13
C GLN A 34 -5.98 -11.55 -38.59
N GLY A 35 -5.30 -12.70 -38.62
CA GLY A 35 -5.78 -13.94 -38.00
C GLY A 35 -6.06 -13.78 -36.51
N VAL A 36 -5.09 -13.23 -35.75
CA VAL A 36 -5.26 -12.94 -34.31
C VAL A 36 -6.40 -11.97 -34.06
N LYS A 37 -6.54 -10.92 -34.88
CA LYS A 37 -7.63 -9.95 -34.75
C LYS A 37 -9.00 -10.59 -35.00
N THR A 38 -9.13 -11.42 -36.02
CA THR A 38 -10.38 -12.14 -36.32
C THR A 38 -10.74 -13.09 -35.18
N MET A 39 -9.77 -13.90 -34.74
CA MET A 39 -9.92 -14.87 -33.65
C MET A 39 -10.36 -14.20 -32.33
N THR A 40 -9.64 -13.16 -31.92
CA THR A 40 -9.95 -12.43 -30.67
C THR A 40 -11.30 -11.72 -30.74
N SER A 41 -11.69 -11.17 -31.89
CA SER A 41 -12.99 -10.52 -32.08
C SER A 41 -14.15 -11.51 -32.07
N TYR A 42 -14.00 -12.66 -32.73
CA TYR A 42 -15.07 -13.66 -32.86
C TYR A 42 -15.34 -14.35 -31.52
N PHE A 43 -14.29 -14.80 -30.83
CA PHE A 43 -14.41 -15.56 -29.58
C PHE A 43 -14.38 -14.69 -28.30
N TRP A 44 -14.46 -13.37 -28.42
CA TRP A 44 -14.33 -12.45 -27.28
C TRP A 44 -15.30 -12.79 -26.13
N TYR A 45 -16.54 -13.11 -26.46
CA TYR A 45 -17.59 -13.42 -25.47
C TYR A 45 -17.76 -14.92 -25.20
N VAL A 46 -16.96 -15.77 -25.86
CA VAL A 46 -17.01 -17.23 -25.71
C VAL A 46 -16.04 -17.62 -24.60
N ASN A 47 -16.59 -18.24 -23.54
CA ASN A 47 -15.82 -18.79 -22.44
C ASN A 47 -15.65 -20.31 -22.63
N ASP A 48 -14.78 -20.68 -23.57
CA ASP A 48 -14.49 -22.07 -23.91
C ASP A 48 -13.00 -22.36 -23.73
N TYR A 49 -12.69 -23.35 -22.90
CA TYR A 49 -11.30 -23.71 -22.59
C TYR A 49 -10.54 -24.24 -23.81
N GLY A 50 -11.21 -24.98 -24.71
CA GLY A 50 -10.60 -25.54 -25.91
C GLY A 50 -10.20 -24.44 -26.90
N VAL A 51 -11.11 -23.49 -27.16
CA VAL A 51 -10.84 -22.30 -27.99
C VAL A 51 -9.65 -21.51 -27.43
N ASP A 52 -9.63 -21.28 -26.12
CA ASP A 52 -8.55 -20.55 -25.45
C ASP A 52 -7.21 -21.27 -25.55
N HIS A 53 -7.22 -22.60 -25.41
CA HIS A 53 -6.04 -23.42 -25.57
C HIS A 53 -5.52 -23.41 -27.01
N ILE A 54 -6.40 -23.53 -28.01
CA ILE A 54 -6.04 -23.44 -29.43
C ILE A 54 -5.41 -22.09 -29.74
N PHE A 55 -6.00 -21.00 -29.21
CA PHE A 55 -5.46 -19.65 -29.39
C PHE A 55 -4.01 -19.54 -28.90
N ILE A 56 -3.74 -19.95 -27.65
CA ILE A 56 -2.43 -19.77 -27.05
C ILE A 56 -1.38 -20.72 -27.64
N GLU A 57 -1.73 -21.97 -27.92
CA GLU A 57 -0.82 -22.97 -28.52
C GLU A 57 -0.37 -22.53 -29.90
N ASN A 58 -1.32 -22.14 -30.75
CA ASN A 58 -1.06 -21.75 -32.13
C ASN A 58 -0.75 -20.27 -32.28
N PHE A 59 -0.47 -19.53 -31.20
CA PHE A 59 -0.14 -18.11 -31.30
C PHE A 59 1.07 -17.90 -32.25
N PRO A 60 0.97 -17.01 -33.26
CA PRO A 60 2.01 -16.87 -34.30
C PRO A 60 3.36 -16.44 -33.71
N GLN A 61 4.40 -17.23 -33.98
CA GLN A 61 5.74 -17.01 -33.40
C GLN A 61 6.38 -15.71 -33.88
N GLU A 62 6.27 -15.35 -35.17
CA GLU A 62 6.86 -14.12 -35.70
C GLU A 62 6.20 -12.87 -35.11
N LEU A 63 4.89 -12.88 -34.90
CA LEU A 63 4.17 -11.81 -34.21
C LEU A 63 4.59 -11.70 -32.74
N TYR A 64 4.78 -12.84 -32.06
CA TYR A 64 5.27 -12.86 -30.69
C TYR A 64 6.68 -12.25 -30.58
N GLU A 65 7.58 -12.59 -31.50
CA GLU A 65 8.92 -11.99 -31.58
C GLU A 65 8.87 -10.50 -31.90
N GLU A 66 7.93 -10.07 -32.74
CA GLU A 66 7.73 -8.65 -33.03
C GLU A 66 7.27 -7.87 -31.78
N PHE A 67 6.45 -8.47 -30.91
CA PHE A 67 6.12 -7.86 -29.62
C PHE A 67 7.34 -7.72 -28.70
N HIS A 68 8.25 -8.70 -28.70
CA HIS A 68 9.53 -8.59 -27.98
C HIS A 68 10.39 -7.45 -28.52
N ARG A 69 10.62 -7.41 -29.85
CA ARG A 69 11.40 -6.35 -30.51
C ARG A 69 10.83 -4.95 -30.23
N MET A 70 9.51 -4.84 -30.18
CA MET A 70 8.82 -3.60 -29.80
C MET A 70 9.13 -3.19 -28.35
N CYS A 71 9.19 -4.13 -27.42
CA CYS A 71 9.49 -3.85 -26.02
C CYS A 71 10.96 -3.47 -25.79
N GLU A 72 11.88 -3.92 -26.65
CA GLU A 72 13.32 -3.61 -26.59
C GLU A 72 13.68 -2.20 -27.11
N GLY A 73 12.73 -1.46 -27.69
CA GLY A 73 12.94 -0.07 -28.12
C GLY A 73 13.59 0.06 -29.49
N GLY A 74 13.20 -0.78 -30.45
CA GLY A 74 13.62 -0.66 -31.85
C GLY A 74 13.32 0.72 -32.49
N PRO A 75 13.94 1.06 -33.64
CA PRO A 75 13.87 2.39 -34.25
C PRO A 75 12.56 2.71 -35.02
N HIS A 76 11.48 1.93 -34.90
CA HIS A 76 10.33 1.97 -35.81
C HIS A 76 9.02 2.48 -35.15
N ILE A 77 9.06 3.73 -34.70
CA ILE A 77 8.03 4.42 -33.91
C ILE A 77 6.58 4.22 -34.41
N TYR A 78 6.30 4.28 -35.72
CA TYR A 78 4.93 4.17 -36.23
C TYR A 78 4.36 2.75 -36.21
N ARG A 79 5.20 1.74 -36.47
CA ARG A 79 4.79 0.33 -36.44
C ARG A 79 4.50 -0.13 -35.01
N GLU A 80 5.22 0.45 -34.04
CA GLU A 80 5.10 0.16 -32.62
C GLU A 80 3.71 0.47 -32.05
N PHE A 81 3.03 1.55 -32.47
CA PHE A 81 1.71 1.89 -31.92
C PHE A 81 0.65 0.83 -32.21
N ASN A 82 0.57 0.38 -33.46
CA ASN A 82 -0.39 -0.64 -33.87
C ASN A 82 -0.09 -1.99 -33.18
N LEU A 83 1.19 -2.34 -33.04
CA LEU A 83 1.60 -3.57 -32.37
C LEU A 83 1.31 -3.52 -30.87
N LYS A 84 1.54 -2.40 -30.20
CA LYS A 84 1.26 -2.24 -28.76
C LYS A 84 -0.22 -2.36 -28.46
N PHE A 85 -1.06 -1.74 -29.31
CA PHE A 85 -2.51 -1.91 -29.22
C PHE A 85 -2.91 -3.39 -29.38
N ARG A 86 -2.34 -4.09 -30.36
CA ARG A 86 -2.60 -5.53 -30.57
C ARG A 86 -2.11 -6.38 -29.40
N LEU A 87 -0.97 -6.06 -28.79
CA LEU A 87 -0.50 -6.74 -27.58
C LEU A 87 -1.52 -6.58 -26.44
N PHE A 88 -2.14 -5.40 -26.30
CA PHE A 88 -3.15 -5.16 -25.26
C PHE A 88 -4.45 -5.91 -25.54
N ASP A 89 -4.88 -6.01 -26.81
CA ASP A 89 -6.02 -6.83 -27.22
C ASP A 89 -5.76 -8.32 -26.89
N VAL A 90 -4.58 -8.82 -27.26
CA VAL A 90 -4.15 -10.20 -27.00
C VAL A 90 -4.08 -10.47 -25.50
N PHE A 91 -3.43 -9.62 -24.72
CA PHE A 91 -3.38 -9.74 -23.27
C PHE A 91 -4.80 -9.74 -22.67
N SER A 92 -5.67 -8.84 -23.15
CA SER A 92 -7.03 -8.74 -22.64
C SER A 92 -7.85 -9.98 -22.97
N PHE A 93 -7.66 -10.56 -24.16
CA PHE A 93 -8.30 -11.80 -24.60
C PHE A 93 -7.82 -13.02 -23.81
N ILE A 94 -6.51 -13.17 -23.59
CA ILE A 94 -5.91 -14.27 -22.82
C ILE A 94 -6.48 -14.30 -21.40
N PHE A 95 -6.62 -13.12 -20.77
CA PHE A 95 -7.11 -13.00 -19.40
C PHE A 95 -8.57 -12.54 -19.31
N ARG A 96 -9.40 -12.77 -20.34
CA ARG A 96 -10.85 -12.45 -20.28
C ARG A 96 -11.62 -13.37 -19.33
N ASN A 97 -11.06 -14.56 -19.08
CA ASN A 97 -11.56 -15.58 -18.16
C ASN A 97 -10.36 -16.27 -17.45
N GLN A 98 -10.61 -17.31 -16.65
CA GLN A 98 -9.57 -18.00 -15.86
C GLN A 98 -8.92 -19.20 -16.58
N ASN A 99 -9.32 -19.52 -17.81
CA ASN A 99 -8.94 -20.77 -18.50
C ASN A 99 -7.41 -20.86 -18.71
N LEU A 100 -6.78 -19.76 -19.11
CA LEU A 100 -5.34 -19.69 -19.40
C LEU A 100 -4.50 -19.17 -18.23
N LEU A 101 -5.10 -19.00 -17.05
CA LEU A 101 -4.48 -18.27 -15.95
C LEU A 101 -3.19 -18.93 -15.43
N MET A 102 -3.14 -20.27 -15.43
CA MET A 102 -1.97 -21.06 -14.98
C MET A 102 -1.09 -21.55 -16.13
N TYR A 103 -1.46 -21.26 -17.37
CA TYR A 103 -0.76 -21.77 -18.56
C TYR A 103 0.59 -21.05 -18.74
N PHE A 104 1.68 -21.77 -18.96
CA PHE A 104 3.02 -21.17 -18.94
C PHE A 104 3.22 -20.08 -20.02
N LYS A 105 2.70 -20.29 -21.24
CA LYS A 105 2.83 -19.31 -22.35
C LYS A 105 2.05 -18.02 -22.07
N SER A 106 0.98 -18.07 -21.28
CA SER A 106 0.22 -16.86 -20.91
C SER A 106 1.01 -15.97 -19.93
N GLN A 107 1.91 -16.56 -19.14
CA GLN A 107 2.83 -15.81 -18.27
C GLN A 107 3.81 -14.99 -19.10
N SER A 108 4.33 -15.54 -20.20
CA SER A 108 5.21 -14.79 -21.12
C SER A 108 4.49 -13.59 -21.76
N PHE A 109 3.18 -13.63 -21.98
CA PHE A 109 2.40 -12.46 -22.38
C PHE A 109 2.20 -11.45 -21.25
N THR A 110 2.17 -11.91 -20.00
CA THR A 110 2.16 -11.01 -18.83
C THR A 110 3.48 -10.24 -18.74
N GLU A 111 4.61 -10.91 -18.97
CA GLU A 111 5.92 -10.28 -19.03
C GLU A 111 6.01 -9.24 -20.16
N LEU A 112 5.63 -9.62 -21.39
CA LEU A 112 5.57 -8.70 -22.53
C LEU A 112 4.67 -7.50 -22.25
N PHE A 113 3.47 -7.72 -21.69
CA PHE A 113 2.57 -6.65 -21.32
C PHE A 113 3.23 -5.68 -20.33
N LEU A 114 3.85 -6.19 -19.26
CA LEU A 114 4.54 -5.36 -18.27
C LEU A 114 5.73 -4.60 -18.84
N GLN A 115 6.53 -5.22 -19.71
CA GLN A 115 7.63 -4.56 -20.41
C GLN A 115 7.12 -3.44 -21.31
N SER A 116 6.03 -3.70 -22.06
CA SER A 116 5.44 -2.70 -22.95
C SER A 116 4.89 -1.48 -22.19
N LEU A 117 4.47 -1.62 -20.94
CA LEU A 117 4.04 -0.48 -20.12
C LEU A 117 5.19 0.48 -19.76
N LYS A 118 6.45 0.01 -19.83
CA LYS A 118 7.63 0.84 -19.55
C LYS A 118 8.02 1.74 -20.72
N THR A 119 7.57 1.43 -21.94
CA THR A 119 7.89 2.24 -23.11
C THR A 119 7.02 3.51 -23.13
N ASN A 120 7.65 4.67 -23.33
CA ASN A 120 7.06 6.01 -23.14
C ASN A 120 6.01 6.45 -24.19
N ASN A 121 5.43 5.51 -24.93
CA ASN A 121 4.47 5.79 -26.01
C ASN A 121 3.03 5.88 -25.49
N ARG A 122 2.60 7.09 -25.08
CA ARG A 122 1.29 7.36 -24.46
C ARG A 122 0.09 7.38 -25.42
N ASN A 123 0.30 7.34 -26.72
CA ASN A 123 -0.75 7.64 -27.71
C ASN A 123 -1.65 6.45 -28.11
N CYS A 124 -1.80 5.43 -27.26
CA CYS A 124 -2.68 4.30 -27.59
C CYS A 124 -4.07 4.50 -26.97
N TYR A 125 -5.07 4.68 -27.82
CA TYR A 125 -6.47 4.61 -27.41
C TYR A 125 -6.89 3.14 -27.32
N PHE A 126 -7.17 2.65 -26.11
CA PHE A 126 -7.75 1.32 -25.88
C PHE A 126 -8.80 1.38 -24.79
N SER A 127 -9.68 0.39 -24.75
CA SER A 127 -10.71 0.28 -23.72
C SER A 127 -10.07 -0.10 -22.38
N SER A 128 -9.77 0.90 -21.57
CA SER A 128 -9.31 0.77 -20.18
C SER A 128 -10.19 -0.18 -19.36
N LYS A 129 -11.51 -0.19 -19.63
CA LYS A 129 -12.48 -1.06 -18.96
C LYS A 129 -12.17 -2.54 -19.12
N TYR A 130 -11.93 -3.01 -20.35
CA TYR A 130 -11.63 -4.42 -20.61
C TYR A 130 -10.26 -4.79 -20.06
N LEU A 131 -9.26 -3.92 -20.27
CA LEU A 131 -7.93 -4.16 -19.72
C LEU A 131 -7.96 -4.28 -18.19
N MET A 132 -8.76 -3.48 -17.48
CA MET A 132 -8.90 -3.60 -16.02
C MET A 132 -9.49 -4.93 -15.57
N ILE A 133 -10.46 -5.45 -16.32
CA ILE A 133 -11.03 -6.77 -16.02
C ILE A 133 -9.97 -7.84 -16.23
N SER A 134 -9.24 -7.78 -17.34
CA SER A 134 -8.20 -8.75 -17.67
C SER A 134 -7.02 -8.70 -16.70
N ILE A 135 -6.55 -7.51 -16.29
CA ILE A 135 -5.52 -7.38 -15.23
C ILE A 135 -6.03 -7.97 -13.91
N LYS A 136 -7.28 -7.67 -13.52
CA LYS A 136 -7.87 -8.22 -12.29
C LYS A 136 -7.89 -9.76 -12.29
N ILE A 137 -8.14 -10.38 -13.45
CA ILE A 137 -8.11 -11.85 -13.62
C ILE A 137 -6.66 -12.34 -13.62
N CYS A 138 -5.78 -11.73 -14.41
CA CYS A 138 -4.35 -12.06 -14.49
C CYS A 138 -3.70 -12.10 -13.09
N VAL A 139 -3.88 -11.05 -12.27
CA VAL A 139 -3.29 -10.94 -10.93
C VAL A 139 -4.02 -11.75 -9.85
N SER A 140 -5.08 -12.48 -10.22
CA SER A 140 -5.69 -13.47 -9.31
C SER A 140 -4.82 -14.72 -9.14
N TYR A 141 -3.89 -14.95 -10.06
CA TYR A 141 -2.83 -15.94 -9.92
C TYR A 141 -1.57 -15.32 -9.30
N GLU A 142 -1.01 -16.00 -8.31
CA GLU A 142 0.04 -15.44 -7.46
C GLU A 142 1.34 -15.17 -8.23
N VAL A 143 1.71 -16.01 -9.21
CA VAL A 143 2.92 -15.83 -10.02
C VAL A 143 2.84 -14.53 -10.82
N ASN A 144 1.72 -14.30 -11.51
CA ASN A 144 1.49 -13.07 -12.26
C ASN A 144 1.44 -11.86 -11.33
N LYS A 145 0.81 -11.99 -10.15
CA LYS A 145 0.82 -10.94 -9.13
C LYS A 145 2.24 -10.54 -8.72
N ILE A 146 3.13 -11.53 -8.50
CA ILE A 146 4.54 -11.30 -8.19
C ILE A 146 5.26 -10.59 -9.36
N MET A 147 4.99 -10.98 -10.61
CA MET A 147 5.51 -10.27 -11.79
C MET A 147 5.09 -8.81 -11.80
N PHE A 148 3.81 -8.51 -11.56
CA PHE A 148 3.31 -7.12 -11.46
C PHE A 148 4.01 -6.32 -10.35
N ILE A 149 4.37 -6.94 -9.22
CA ILE A 149 5.10 -6.26 -8.14
C ILE A 149 6.55 -6.00 -8.56
N ASN A 150 7.24 -7.03 -9.07
CA ASN A 150 8.64 -6.95 -9.46
C ASN A 150 8.84 -5.96 -10.62
N GLU A 151 7.93 -5.89 -11.57
CA GLU A 151 8.01 -4.99 -12.73
C GLU A 151 7.38 -3.61 -12.51
N ASN A 152 6.98 -3.28 -11.27
CA ASN A 152 6.28 -2.03 -10.95
C ASN A 152 5.00 -1.79 -11.80
N GLY A 153 4.29 -2.85 -12.15
CA GLY A 153 3.23 -2.84 -13.15
C GLY A 153 2.14 -1.81 -12.85
N MET A 154 1.71 -1.66 -11.59
CA MET A 154 0.68 -0.69 -11.22
C MET A 154 1.12 0.77 -11.39
N PHE A 155 2.40 1.07 -11.15
CA PHE A 155 2.96 2.40 -11.36
C PHE A 155 3.04 2.75 -12.85
N HIS A 156 3.56 1.82 -13.66
CA HIS A 156 3.65 2.03 -15.11
C HIS A 156 2.27 2.11 -15.76
N LEU A 157 1.34 1.26 -15.33
CA LEU A 157 -0.04 1.28 -15.79
C LEU A 157 -0.73 2.62 -15.51
N TYR A 158 -0.57 3.18 -14.31
CA TYR A 158 -1.12 4.51 -14.01
C TYR A 158 -0.45 5.61 -14.84
N SER A 159 0.88 5.59 -14.90
CA SER A 159 1.67 6.56 -15.68
C SER A 159 1.34 6.53 -17.18
N TYR A 160 0.79 5.42 -17.66
CA TYR A 160 0.41 5.21 -19.05
C TYR A 160 -0.91 5.89 -19.43
N TRP A 161 -1.86 6.03 -18.50
CA TRP A 161 -3.18 6.62 -18.82
C TRP A 161 -3.22 8.14 -18.83
N ASP A 162 -2.20 8.81 -18.30
CA ASP A 162 -2.11 10.27 -18.06
C ASP A 162 -3.21 10.82 -17.13
N GLU A 163 -4.49 10.53 -17.36
CA GLU A 163 -5.63 10.93 -16.52
C GLU A 163 -6.78 9.89 -16.65
N PRO A 164 -6.88 8.88 -15.77
CA PRO A 164 -7.98 7.94 -15.83
C PRO A 164 -9.31 8.62 -15.49
N GLU A 165 -10.36 8.35 -16.27
CA GLU A 165 -11.74 8.76 -15.93
C GLU A 165 -12.10 8.33 -14.50
N ASP A 166 -12.88 9.14 -13.76
CA ASP A 166 -13.17 8.93 -12.33
C ASP A 166 -13.57 7.48 -11.97
N HIS A 167 -14.39 6.85 -12.82
CA HIS A 167 -14.88 5.49 -12.58
C HIS A 167 -13.81 4.40 -12.80
N ILE A 168 -12.74 4.71 -13.53
CA ILE A 168 -11.57 3.86 -13.71
C ILE A 168 -10.69 3.95 -12.47
N GLU A 169 -10.61 5.13 -11.82
CA GLU A 169 -9.79 5.33 -10.63
C GLU A 169 -10.15 4.37 -9.49
N GLU A 170 -11.45 4.21 -9.19
CA GLU A 170 -11.89 3.29 -8.13
C GLU A 170 -11.51 1.83 -8.44
N LYS A 171 -11.66 1.41 -9.71
CA LYS A 171 -11.29 0.06 -10.16
C LYS A 171 -9.78 -0.15 -10.10
N PHE A 172 -9.01 0.85 -10.52
CA PHE A 172 -7.56 0.84 -10.45
C PHE A 172 -7.10 0.62 -9.00
N TRP A 173 -7.65 1.37 -8.04
CA TRP A 173 -7.27 1.21 -6.64
C TRP A 173 -7.66 -0.15 -6.05
N LYS A 174 -8.81 -0.71 -6.47
CA LYS A 174 -9.19 -2.09 -6.11
C LYS A 174 -8.19 -3.12 -6.63
N ILE A 175 -7.71 -2.96 -7.87
CA ILE A 175 -6.70 -3.84 -8.47
C ILE A 175 -5.35 -3.64 -7.79
N CYS A 176 -4.91 -2.40 -7.59
CA CYS A 176 -3.68 -2.05 -6.89
C CYS A 176 -3.65 -2.67 -5.49
N HIS A 177 -4.76 -2.62 -4.76
CA HIS A 177 -4.87 -3.27 -3.46
C HIS A 177 -4.71 -4.79 -3.55
N LYS A 178 -5.30 -5.45 -4.56
CA LYS A 178 -5.15 -6.89 -4.78
C LYS A 178 -3.71 -7.27 -5.13
N VAL A 179 -3.05 -6.51 -6.00
CA VAL A 179 -1.66 -6.72 -6.38
C VAL A 179 -0.75 -6.61 -5.17
N TYR A 180 -0.89 -5.53 -4.40
CA TYR A 180 -0.11 -5.33 -3.19
C TYR A 180 -0.63 -6.11 -1.97
N ASN A 181 -1.59 -7.04 -2.15
CA ASN A 181 -2.03 -7.99 -1.13
C ASN A 181 -1.45 -9.40 -1.33
N LEU A 182 -0.12 -9.46 -1.37
CA LEU A 182 0.72 -10.67 -1.35
C LEU A 182 0.88 -11.29 0.04
N ASP A 183 0.74 -12.61 0.15
CA ASP A 183 0.97 -13.33 1.40
C ASP A 183 2.44 -13.30 1.82
N ARG A 184 2.68 -13.33 3.13
CA ARG A 184 4.03 -13.25 3.70
C ARG A 184 4.91 -14.42 3.25
N ASP A 185 4.33 -15.60 3.07
CA ASP A 185 5.03 -16.82 2.69
C ASP A 185 5.52 -16.79 1.23
N ARG A 186 5.10 -15.78 0.45
CA ARG A 186 5.53 -15.55 -0.94
C ARG A 186 6.62 -14.50 -1.08
N SER A 187 7.14 -13.99 0.04
CA SER A 187 8.20 -12.97 0.07
C SER A 187 9.46 -13.38 -0.67
N SER A 188 9.84 -14.67 -0.63
CA SER A 188 11.05 -15.20 -1.29
C SER A 188 11.04 -15.08 -2.82
N SER A 189 9.87 -14.88 -3.44
CA SER A 189 9.74 -14.70 -4.88
C SER A 189 9.88 -13.24 -5.33
N LEU A 190 10.00 -12.30 -4.39
CA LEU A 190 10.19 -10.89 -4.68
C LEU A 190 11.68 -10.57 -4.88
N SER A 191 12.00 -9.78 -5.90
CA SER A 191 13.37 -9.33 -6.16
C SER A 191 13.69 -8.06 -5.38
N HIS A 192 14.60 -8.12 -4.42
CA HIS A 192 14.92 -6.99 -3.54
C HIS A 192 15.48 -5.79 -4.31
N VAL A 193 16.27 -6.07 -5.36
CA VAL A 193 16.84 -5.07 -6.27
C VAL A 193 15.71 -4.34 -7.01
N LYS A 194 14.80 -5.10 -7.63
CA LYS A 194 13.65 -4.51 -8.32
C LYS A 194 12.75 -3.73 -7.36
N LEU A 195 12.49 -4.25 -6.17
CA LEU A 195 11.67 -3.55 -5.18
C LEU A 195 12.29 -2.20 -4.76
N THR A 196 13.61 -2.16 -4.61
CA THR A 196 14.41 -0.96 -4.33
C THR A 196 14.30 0.06 -5.47
N GLU A 197 14.46 -0.38 -6.71
CA GLU A 197 14.30 0.47 -7.89
C GLU A 197 12.87 1.02 -7.98
N ASN A 198 11.87 0.16 -7.81
CA ASN A 198 10.45 0.47 -7.95
C ASN A 198 10.01 1.55 -6.96
N ILE A 199 10.37 1.42 -5.67
CA ILE A 199 9.99 2.44 -4.69
C ILE A 199 10.68 3.78 -4.96
N ASN A 200 11.96 3.77 -5.32
CA ASN A 200 12.68 5.01 -5.63
C ASN A 200 12.13 5.70 -6.89
N GLN A 201 11.68 4.93 -7.88
CA GLN A 201 10.98 5.44 -9.05
C GLN A 201 9.67 6.14 -8.67
N ILE A 202 8.83 5.50 -7.85
CA ILE A 202 7.56 6.09 -7.39
C ILE A 202 7.82 7.36 -6.58
N LEU A 203 8.78 7.33 -5.64
CA LEU A 203 9.12 8.47 -4.80
C LEU A 203 9.68 9.65 -5.62
N THR A 204 10.55 9.37 -6.59
CA THR A 204 11.11 10.41 -7.48
C THR A 204 10.02 11.03 -8.32
N LYS A 205 9.12 10.22 -8.89
CA LYS A 205 7.98 10.72 -9.67
C LYS A 205 7.08 11.62 -8.81
N PHE A 206 6.75 11.19 -7.59
CA PHE A 206 6.02 12.02 -6.64
C PHE A 206 6.72 13.35 -6.36
N LEU A 207 8.04 13.36 -6.13
CA LEU A 207 8.74 14.62 -5.85
C LEU A 207 8.67 15.60 -7.02
N THR A 208 8.75 15.08 -8.25
CA THR A 208 8.70 15.91 -9.46
C THR A 208 7.30 16.47 -9.75
N THR A 209 6.24 15.70 -9.49
CA THR A 209 4.87 16.11 -9.87
C THR A 209 4.01 16.59 -8.71
N GLN A 210 4.35 16.19 -7.49
CA GLN A 210 3.55 16.36 -6.27
C GLN A 210 2.12 15.79 -6.38
N GLU A 211 1.88 14.85 -7.31
CA GLU A 211 0.55 14.27 -7.51
C GLU A 211 0.19 13.26 -6.42
N ASP A 212 -1.04 13.36 -5.92
CA ASP A 212 -1.58 12.56 -4.82
C ASP A 212 -1.53 11.04 -5.11
N VAL A 213 -1.60 10.66 -6.38
CA VAL A 213 -1.61 9.25 -6.81
C VAL A 213 -0.26 8.56 -6.57
N TYR A 214 0.87 9.20 -6.87
CA TYR A 214 2.18 8.61 -6.58
C TYR A 214 2.45 8.51 -5.07
N ALA A 215 1.90 9.45 -4.28
CA ALA A 215 1.90 9.33 -2.83
C ALA A 215 1.05 8.13 -2.34
N ARG A 216 -0.13 7.89 -2.93
CA ARG A 216 -0.93 6.68 -2.61
C ARG A 216 -0.22 5.39 -3.04
N LEU A 217 0.39 5.37 -4.22
CA LEU A 217 1.14 4.21 -4.74
C LEU A 217 2.32 3.86 -3.83
N SER A 218 3.15 4.84 -3.47
CA SER A 218 4.32 4.61 -2.60
C SER A 218 3.91 4.05 -1.23
N ILE A 219 2.81 4.54 -0.66
CA ILE A 219 2.31 4.05 0.63
C ILE A 219 1.73 2.64 0.52
N ASN A 220 0.99 2.32 -0.54
CA ASN A 220 0.51 0.96 -0.78
C ASN A 220 1.68 -0.02 -1.03
N PHE A 221 2.69 0.42 -1.77
CA PHE A 221 3.91 -0.35 -2.01
C PHE A 221 4.65 -0.62 -0.69
N LEU A 222 4.93 0.41 0.12
CA LEU A 222 5.59 0.24 1.41
C LEU A 222 4.74 -0.53 2.43
N ARG A 223 3.41 -0.50 2.32
CA ARG A 223 2.52 -1.38 3.09
C ARG A 223 2.74 -2.85 2.72
N LEU A 224 2.89 -3.17 1.43
CA LEU A 224 3.28 -4.50 0.97
C LEU A 224 4.62 -4.88 1.60
N ILE A 225 5.68 -4.06 1.43
CA ILE A 225 7.02 -4.32 1.96
C ILE A 225 7.01 -4.56 3.48
N HIS A 226 6.27 -3.74 4.23
CA HIS A 226 6.08 -3.93 5.66
C HIS A 226 5.42 -5.27 5.98
N ARG A 227 4.35 -5.65 5.25
CA ARG A 227 3.61 -6.91 5.49
C ARG A 227 4.50 -8.13 5.25
N VAL A 228 5.32 -8.11 4.20
CA VAL A 228 6.26 -9.17 3.86
C VAL A 228 7.56 -9.13 4.69
N ARG A 229 7.70 -8.15 5.60
CA ARG A 229 8.84 -7.92 6.50
C ARG A 229 10.17 -7.61 5.80
N MET A 230 10.12 -6.98 4.62
CA MET A 230 11.30 -6.68 3.80
C MET A 230 11.79 -5.23 3.95
N ILE A 231 11.34 -4.49 4.96
CA ILE A 231 11.74 -3.07 5.15
C ILE A 231 13.27 -2.94 5.32
N ASP A 232 13.92 -3.92 5.97
CA ASP A 232 15.38 -3.94 6.16
C ASP A 232 16.14 -4.51 4.95
N GLU A 233 15.44 -5.08 3.99
CA GLU A 233 16.04 -5.80 2.87
C GLU A 233 16.14 -4.94 1.60
N ILE A 234 15.31 -3.90 1.52
CA ILE A 234 15.32 -2.91 0.43
C ILE A 234 15.92 -1.57 0.91
N GLU A 235 16.41 -0.76 -0.03
CA GLU A 235 16.95 0.57 0.27
C GLU A 235 16.14 1.65 -0.46
N PHE A 236 15.78 2.72 0.24
CA PHE A 236 15.09 3.84 -0.40
C PHE A 236 15.36 5.15 0.33
N ASN A 237 15.15 6.25 -0.38
CA ASN A 237 15.33 7.57 0.22
C ASN A 237 14.21 7.87 1.23
N VAL A 238 14.50 7.67 2.51
CA VAL A 238 13.55 7.89 3.61
C VAL A 238 13.13 9.37 3.71
N THR A 239 14.01 10.30 3.34
CA THR A 239 13.68 11.74 3.29
C THR A 239 12.63 12.01 2.21
N TYR A 240 12.68 11.31 1.07
CA TYR A 240 11.67 11.45 0.01
C TYR A 240 10.33 10.89 0.48
N PHE A 241 10.34 9.75 1.18
CA PHE A 241 9.13 9.20 1.77
C PHE A 241 8.57 10.06 2.93
N TYR A 242 9.44 10.74 3.68
CA TYR A 242 9.04 11.79 4.62
C TYR A 242 8.30 12.92 3.89
N GLY A 243 8.83 13.39 2.76
CA GLY A 243 8.16 14.38 1.90
C GLY A 243 6.77 13.93 1.45
N VAL A 244 6.63 12.69 0.98
CA VAL A 244 5.32 12.06 0.65
C VAL A 244 4.36 12.11 1.83
N THR A 245 4.84 11.67 3.00
CA THR A 245 4.01 11.60 4.21
C THR A 245 3.60 13.00 4.66
N ASN A 246 4.51 13.96 4.63
CA ASN A 246 4.26 15.33 5.03
C ASN A 246 3.23 16.00 4.10
N HIS A 247 3.40 15.85 2.78
CA HIS A 247 2.43 16.33 1.79
C HIS A 247 1.03 15.80 2.06
N LYS A 248 0.89 14.49 2.29
CA LYS A 248 -0.38 13.84 2.64
C LYS A 248 -0.99 14.34 3.95
N PHE A 249 -0.15 14.72 4.90
CA PHE A 249 -0.59 15.17 6.22
C PHE A 249 -0.99 16.65 6.24
N LEU A 250 -0.31 17.50 5.47
CA LEU A 250 -0.53 18.95 5.46
C LEU A 250 -1.63 19.37 4.50
N HIS A 251 -1.69 18.79 3.30
CA HIS A 251 -2.57 19.29 2.23
C HIS A 251 -3.94 18.65 2.18
N ASN A 252 -4.16 17.52 2.87
CA ASN A 252 -5.42 16.81 2.79
C ASN A 252 -6.08 16.67 4.17
N PRO A 253 -7.11 17.48 4.49
CA PRO A 253 -7.86 17.33 5.73
C PRO A 253 -8.54 15.95 5.72
N TYR A 254 -7.99 15.05 6.52
CA TYR A 254 -8.36 13.62 6.52
C TYR A 254 -9.86 13.39 6.55
N THR A 255 -10.30 12.59 5.59
CA THR A 255 -11.63 12.02 5.55
C THR A 255 -11.68 10.75 6.39
N VAL A 256 -12.88 10.32 6.79
CA VAL A 256 -13.07 9.05 7.53
C VAL A 256 -12.55 7.85 6.71
N SER A 257 -12.60 7.94 5.38
CA SER A 257 -12.04 6.93 4.45
C SER A 257 -10.53 6.74 4.56
N ASP A 258 -9.79 7.69 5.13
CA ASP A 258 -8.33 7.62 5.21
C ASP A 258 -7.82 6.81 6.42
N VAL A 259 -8.69 6.38 7.33
CA VAL A 259 -8.28 5.69 8.57
C VAL A 259 -7.46 4.41 8.30
N PRO A 260 -7.83 3.50 7.36
CA PRO A 260 -7.03 2.32 7.05
C PRO A 260 -5.64 2.67 6.50
N PHE A 261 -5.57 3.76 5.73
CA PHE A 261 -4.34 4.29 5.16
C PHE A 261 -3.40 4.81 6.26
N LEU A 262 -3.90 5.63 7.18
CA LEU A 262 -3.12 6.19 8.29
C LEU A 262 -2.61 5.11 9.25
N ARG A 263 -3.42 4.06 9.49
CA ARG A 263 -3.00 2.89 10.26
C ARG A 263 -1.81 2.19 9.61
N SER A 264 -1.81 2.09 8.29
CA SER A 264 -0.71 1.48 7.53
C SER A 264 0.55 2.33 7.65
N LEU A 265 0.44 3.66 7.51
CA LEU A 265 1.56 4.59 7.72
C LEU A 265 2.21 4.46 9.10
N SER A 266 1.41 4.34 10.17
CA SER A 266 1.93 4.11 11.52
C SER A 266 2.81 2.87 11.62
N ASN A 267 2.44 1.80 10.91
CA ASN A 267 3.23 0.57 10.89
C ASN A 267 4.49 0.70 10.02
N ILE A 268 4.36 1.29 8.82
CA ILE A 268 5.49 1.56 7.92
C ILE A 268 6.57 2.37 8.64
N TRP A 269 6.20 3.51 9.23
CA TRP A 269 7.15 4.37 9.97
C TRP A 269 7.81 3.67 11.15
N SER A 270 7.11 2.73 11.79
CA SER A 270 7.74 1.94 12.85
C SER A 270 8.71 0.91 12.32
N GLY A 271 8.45 0.33 11.14
CA GLY A 271 9.45 -0.50 10.47
C GLY A 271 10.69 0.33 10.17
N ILE A 272 10.52 1.49 9.52
CA ILE A 272 11.62 2.41 9.16
C ILE A 272 12.45 2.82 10.39
N LEU A 273 11.81 3.24 11.49
CA LEU A 273 12.53 3.67 12.70
C LEU A 273 13.24 2.55 13.46
N ASN A 274 12.94 1.29 13.15
CA ASN A 274 13.66 0.13 13.70
C ASN A 274 14.59 -0.51 12.66
N ALA A 275 14.61 0.00 11.43
CA ALA A 275 15.41 -0.52 10.35
C ALA A 275 16.88 -0.10 10.52
N SER A 276 17.77 -0.99 10.11
CA SER A 276 19.21 -0.75 10.10
C SER A 276 19.66 0.05 8.89
N ARG A 277 19.01 -0.15 7.73
CA ARG A 277 19.38 0.50 6.45
C ARG A 277 18.66 1.82 6.23
N ASN A 278 17.34 1.81 6.43
CA ASN A 278 16.46 2.95 6.14
C ASN A 278 16.30 3.85 7.37
N THR A 279 17.38 4.52 7.78
CA THR A 279 17.36 5.33 9.02
C THR A 279 16.77 6.72 8.79
N LEU A 280 15.90 7.16 9.71
CA LEU A 280 15.46 8.54 9.84
C LEU A 280 15.83 9.06 11.22
N LYS A 281 16.63 10.13 11.26
CA LYS A 281 16.85 10.89 12.50
C LYS A 281 15.70 11.87 12.71
N ILE A 282 15.11 11.85 13.90
CA ILE A 282 14.11 12.83 14.36
C ILE A 282 14.89 14.00 14.99
N ASP A 283 15.41 14.86 14.14
CA ASP A 283 16.31 15.97 14.47
C ASP A 283 15.64 17.35 14.36
N THR A 284 14.36 17.39 14.00
CA THR A 284 13.58 18.62 13.83
C THR A 284 12.20 18.48 14.48
N MET A 285 11.63 19.62 14.88
CA MET A 285 10.29 19.67 15.46
C MET A 285 9.23 19.20 14.46
N ASP A 286 9.36 19.54 13.18
CA ASP A 286 8.40 19.12 12.14
C ASP A 286 8.34 17.59 12.00
N LYS A 287 9.50 16.92 11.99
CA LYS A 287 9.56 15.45 11.97
C LYS A 287 8.89 14.85 13.21
N LEU A 288 9.14 15.43 14.39
CA LEU A 288 8.53 14.97 15.64
C LEU A 288 7.01 15.16 15.65
N ILE A 289 6.52 16.31 15.19
CA ILE A 289 5.09 16.63 15.05
C ILE A 289 4.43 15.66 14.09
N LEU A 290 5.02 15.44 12.91
CA LEU A 290 4.47 14.56 11.88
C LEU A 290 4.35 13.11 12.38
N LEU A 291 5.44 12.56 12.93
CA LEU A 291 5.45 11.20 13.45
C LEU A 291 4.52 11.02 14.64
N THR A 292 4.42 12.02 15.52
CA THR A 292 3.47 12.00 16.63
C THR A 292 2.03 11.97 16.15
N ASN A 293 1.70 12.76 15.13
CA ASN A 293 0.38 12.73 14.50
C ASN A 293 0.06 11.32 13.97
N ILE A 294 0.98 10.72 13.21
CA ILE A 294 0.84 9.38 12.63
C ILE A 294 0.67 8.32 13.72
N PHE A 295 1.54 8.31 14.73
CA PHE A 295 1.50 7.31 15.79
C PHE A 295 0.28 7.47 16.70
N SER A 296 -0.18 8.69 16.94
CA SER A 296 -1.41 8.94 17.70
C SER A 296 -2.62 8.30 17.03
N ILE A 297 -2.77 8.47 15.71
CA ILE A 297 -3.85 7.81 14.95
C ILE A 297 -3.74 6.29 15.03
N GLY A 298 -2.52 5.76 14.87
CA GLY A 298 -2.24 4.32 14.96
C GLY A 298 -2.64 3.73 16.31
N PHE A 299 -2.28 4.41 17.41
CA PHE A 299 -2.65 3.99 18.76
C PHE A 299 -4.15 4.12 19.02
N THR A 300 -4.78 5.26 18.72
CA THR A 300 -6.23 5.45 18.89
C THR A 300 -7.03 4.36 18.18
N SER A 301 -6.65 4.04 16.93
CA SER A 301 -7.26 2.96 16.15
C SER A 301 -7.10 1.61 16.83
N LYS A 302 -5.89 1.32 17.33
CA LYS A 302 -5.56 0.03 17.92
C LYS A 302 -6.25 -0.19 19.25
N ILE A 303 -6.24 0.82 20.13
CA ILE A 303 -6.89 0.79 21.44
C ILE A 303 -8.40 0.62 21.26
N SER A 304 -9.02 1.39 20.37
CA SER A 304 -10.46 1.28 20.10
C SER A 304 -10.85 -0.14 19.67
N ARG A 305 -10.06 -0.76 18.78
CA ARG A 305 -10.31 -2.14 18.34
C ARG A 305 -10.18 -3.16 19.48
N ILE A 306 -9.16 -3.01 20.33
CA ILE A 306 -8.93 -3.90 21.47
C ILE A 306 -10.09 -3.86 22.46
N ILE A 307 -10.60 -2.66 22.74
CA ILE A 307 -11.74 -2.49 23.64
C ILE A 307 -13.01 -3.12 23.04
N ILE A 308 -13.24 -2.94 21.74
CA ILE A 308 -14.43 -3.49 21.05
C ILE A 308 -14.36 -5.02 20.95
N GLU A 309 -13.19 -5.56 20.63
CA GLU A 309 -12.99 -7.01 20.40
C GLU A 309 -12.60 -7.79 21.66
N ASP A 310 -12.53 -7.13 22.81
CA ASP A 310 -12.05 -7.66 24.11
C ASP A 310 -10.75 -8.48 24.01
N ARG A 311 -9.77 -7.95 23.28
CA ARG A 311 -8.48 -8.63 23.03
C ARG A 311 -7.38 -8.12 23.95
N ASN A 312 -6.44 -9.00 24.33
CA ASN A 312 -5.27 -8.65 25.12
C ASN A 312 -4.40 -7.56 24.46
N PHE A 313 -4.02 -6.53 25.23
CA PHE A 313 -3.18 -5.43 24.75
C PHE A 313 -1.71 -5.53 25.17
N ASN A 314 -0.89 -6.32 24.46
CA ASN A 314 0.53 -6.45 24.86
C ASN A 314 1.40 -5.36 24.22
N PHE A 315 2.25 -4.65 24.96
CA PHE A 315 3.23 -3.76 24.34
C PHE A 315 4.40 -4.54 23.74
N THR A 316 4.71 -4.22 22.49
CA THR A 316 5.94 -4.67 21.84
C THR A 316 6.97 -3.55 21.88
N LYS A 317 8.25 -3.85 21.66
CA LYS A 317 9.32 -2.84 21.54
C LYS A 317 8.92 -1.68 20.61
N ASN A 318 8.35 -2.00 19.44
CA ASN A 318 7.92 -0.98 18.47
C ASN A 318 6.76 -0.12 19.01
N LYS A 319 5.82 -0.69 19.78
CA LYS A 319 4.78 0.11 20.43
C LYS A 319 5.39 1.05 21.48
N LYS A 320 6.32 0.56 22.31
CA LYS A 320 7.01 1.39 23.31
C LYS A 320 7.74 2.55 22.64
N GLN A 321 8.50 2.30 21.58
CA GLN A 321 9.18 3.34 20.79
C GLN A 321 8.20 4.41 20.26
N ARG A 322 7.07 4.00 19.65
CA ARG A 322 6.04 4.95 19.18
C ARG A 322 5.52 5.82 20.34
N LEU A 323 5.27 5.22 21.50
CA LEU A 323 4.75 5.93 22.66
C LEU A 323 5.79 6.89 23.25
N TYR A 324 7.07 6.52 23.25
CA TYR A 324 8.16 7.43 23.62
C TYR A 324 8.27 8.64 22.70
N ILE A 325 8.10 8.47 21.39
CA ILE A 325 8.08 9.59 20.43
C ILE A 325 6.92 10.54 20.76
N ILE A 326 5.73 10.01 21.02
CA ILE A 326 4.57 10.81 21.44
C ILE A 326 4.83 11.51 22.79
N TYR A 327 5.44 10.81 23.75
CA TYR A 327 5.79 11.37 25.05
C TYR A 327 6.80 12.51 24.92
N PHE A 328 7.85 12.33 24.11
CA PHE A 328 8.84 13.35 23.83
C PHE A 328 8.21 14.58 23.17
N MET A 329 7.25 14.37 22.27
CA MET A 329 6.45 15.46 21.71
C MET A 329 5.66 16.19 22.80
N LEU A 330 5.01 15.50 23.74
CA LEU A 330 4.34 16.16 24.88
C LEU A 330 5.31 16.95 25.77
N VAL A 331 6.57 16.53 25.89
CA VAL A 331 7.60 17.30 26.61
C VAL A 331 7.96 18.57 25.84
N ALA A 332 8.12 18.48 24.52
CA ALA A 332 8.47 19.61 23.67
C ALA A 332 7.27 20.52 23.33
N PHE A 333 6.04 20.08 23.57
CA PHE A 333 4.81 20.76 23.21
C PHE A 333 4.72 22.23 23.68
N PRO A 334 5.17 22.60 24.90
CA PRO A 334 5.13 24.00 25.34
C PRO A 334 6.00 24.95 24.52
N ALA A 335 7.01 24.43 23.80
CA ALA A 335 7.87 25.23 22.92
C ALA A 335 7.28 25.42 21.51
N ILE A 336 6.13 24.83 21.23
CA ILE A 336 5.44 24.92 19.95
C ILE A 336 4.41 26.04 20.01
N ASP A 337 4.32 26.82 18.93
CA ASP A 337 3.23 27.78 18.74
C ASP A 337 1.85 27.08 18.78
N ASP A 338 1.04 27.48 19.77
CA ASP A 338 -0.32 26.99 20.00
C ASP A 338 -1.20 27.16 18.75
N GLY A 339 -0.97 28.20 17.94
CA GLY A 339 -1.73 28.50 16.71
C GLY A 339 -1.45 27.50 15.59
N ALA A 340 -0.17 27.29 15.27
CA ALA A 340 0.25 26.41 14.18
C ALA A 340 -0.13 24.92 14.37
N ASN A 341 -0.41 24.48 15.61
CA ASN A 341 -0.50 23.04 15.94
C ASN A 341 -1.82 22.61 16.60
N TYR A 342 -2.91 23.35 16.38
CA TYR A 342 -4.25 22.98 16.85
C TYR A 342 -4.64 21.52 16.51
N LEU A 343 -4.33 21.05 15.29
CA LEU A 343 -4.64 19.70 14.84
C LEU A 343 -3.91 18.63 15.67
N LEU A 344 -2.63 18.86 16.00
CA LEU A 344 -1.86 17.97 16.86
C LEU A 344 -2.46 17.93 18.27
N LYS A 345 -2.79 19.09 18.86
CA LYS A 345 -3.44 19.19 20.18
C LYS A 345 -4.74 18.40 20.22
N LYS A 346 -5.59 18.56 19.21
CA LYS A 346 -6.86 17.83 19.06
C LYS A 346 -6.62 16.31 19.01
N ARG A 347 -5.63 15.86 18.23
CA ARG A 347 -5.29 14.43 18.11
C ARG A 347 -4.75 13.83 19.40
N LEU A 348 -3.85 14.54 20.08
CA LEU A 348 -3.32 14.08 21.36
C LEU A 348 -4.42 13.99 22.44
N LYS A 349 -5.42 14.88 22.42
CA LYS A 349 -6.62 14.76 23.29
C LYS A 349 -7.46 13.52 22.96
N ILE A 350 -7.63 13.19 21.68
CA ILE A 350 -8.33 11.95 21.27
C ILE A 350 -7.56 10.71 21.73
N LEU A 351 -6.23 10.73 21.60
CA LEU A 351 -5.37 9.67 22.08
C LEU A 351 -5.46 9.51 23.60
N HIS A 352 -5.40 10.62 24.36
CA HIS A 352 -5.58 10.64 25.81
C HIS A 352 -6.90 9.96 26.21
N ARG A 353 -8.02 10.35 25.61
CA ARG A 353 -9.33 9.70 25.86
C ARG A 353 -9.34 8.21 25.51
N SER A 354 -8.54 7.79 24.53
CA SER A 354 -8.43 6.37 24.18
C SER A 354 -7.69 5.59 25.26
N PHE A 355 -6.59 6.14 25.79
CA PHE A 355 -5.91 5.56 26.93
C PHE A 355 -6.75 5.60 28.20
N ASP A 356 -7.52 6.67 28.47
CA ASP A 356 -8.47 6.71 29.60
C ASP A 356 -9.43 5.52 29.56
N ARG A 357 -10.05 5.27 28.39
CA ARG A 357 -10.93 4.11 28.19
C ARG A 357 -10.22 2.77 28.37
N LEU A 358 -8.96 2.66 27.91
CA LEU A 358 -8.16 1.45 28.09
C LEU A 358 -7.87 1.20 29.57
N ILE A 359 -7.50 2.23 30.33
CA ILE A 359 -7.15 2.08 31.74
C ILE A 359 -8.40 1.68 32.56
N ARG A 360 -9.59 2.16 32.16
CA ARG A 360 -10.86 1.77 32.77
C ARG A 360 -11.35 0.37 32.38
N SER A 361 -10.76 -0.26 31.37
CA SER A 361 -11.17 -1.60 30.95
C SER A 361 -10.37 -2.69 31.68
N TYR A 362 -10.95 -3.89 31.78
CA TYR A 362 -10.30 -5.06 32.38
C TYR A 362 -8.92 -5.36 31.76
N GLN A 363 -8.76 -5.02 30.47
CA GLN A 363 -7.51 -5.20 29.73
C GLN A 363 -6.30 -4.53 30.37
N TYR A 364 -6.49 -3.44 31.14
CA TYR A 364 -5.41 -2.78 31.86
C TYR A 364 -4.84 -3.62 33.01
N GLN A 365 -5.68 -4.41 33.69
CA GLN A 365 -5.27 -5.21 34.84
C GLN A 365 -4.31 -6.33 34.45
N VAL A 366 -4.44 -6.84 33.22
CA VAL A 366 -3.65 -7.95 32.67
C VAL A 366 -2.28 -7.49 32.13
N LEU A 367 -2.03 -6.18 32.05
CA LEU A 367 -0.76 -5.65 31.57
C LEU A 367 0.39 -5.90 32.54
N SER A 368 1.60 -6.03 31.98
CA SER A 368 2.82 -6.00 32.78
C SER A 368 2.97 -4.65 33.48
N PHE A 369 3.58 -4.64 34.66
CA PHE A 369 3.80 -3.40 35.42
C PHE A 369 4.55 -2.34 34.59
N GLU A 370 5.55 -2.73 33.80
CA GLU A 370 6.31 -1.84 32.92
C GLU A 370 5.39 -1.16 31.88
N ASP A 371 4.45 -1.91 31.30
CA ASP A 371 3.52 -1.38 30.30
C ASP A 371 2.47 -0.46 30.94
N LYS A 372 1.97 -0.81 32.14
CA LYS A 372 1.11 0.05 32.95
C LYS A 372 1.81 1.38 33.25
N PHE A 373 3.06 1.31 33.72
CA PHE A 373 3.88 2.47 34.05
C PHE A 373 4.02 3.41 32.84
N LEU A 374 4.32 2.87 31.65
CA LEU A 374 4.45 3.68 30.44
C LEU A 374 3.13 4.36 30.02
N ILE A 375 2.00 3.65 30.14
CA ILE A 375 0.66 4.22 29.86
C ILE A 375 0.36 5.35 30.83
N ILE A 376 0.58 5.14 32.13
CA ILE A 376 0.31 6.12 33.17
C ILE A 376 1.20 7.35 33.01
N GLN A 377 2.49 7.16 32.69
CA GLN A 377 3.42 8.26 32.40
C GLN A 377 2.91 9.12 31.22
N PHE A 378 2.48 8.50 30.13
CA PHE A 378 1.85 9.21 29.01
C PHE A 378 0.56 9.91 29.44
N TYR A 379 -0.31 9.23 30.21
CA TYR A 379 -1.62 9.74 30.62
C TYR A 379 -1.47 11.04 31.42
N PHE A 380 -0.61 11.05 32.45
CA PHE A 380 -0.36 12.24 33.24
C PHE A 380 0.29 13.36 32.42
N LYS A 381 1.31 13.03 31.63
CA LYS A 381 2.00 14.06 30.84
C LYS A 381 1.06 14.69 29.82
N SER A 382 0.20 13.90 29.17
CA SER A 382 -0.81 14.42 28.24
C SER A 382 -1.89 15.24 28.94
N HIS A 383 -2.31 14.85 30.15
CA HIS A 383 -3.27 15.61 30.94
C HIS A 383 -2.77 17.04 31.22
N VAL A 384 -1.57 17.15 31.80
CA VAL A 384 -0.95 18.43 32.17
C VAL A 384 -0.66 19.28 30.92
N THR A 385 0.04 18.70 29.95
CA THR A 385 0.50 19.42 28.75
C THR A 385 -0.66 19.95 27.91
N LEU A 386 -1.74 19.18 27.78
CA LEU A 386 -2.88 19.53 26.91
C LEU A 386 -3.99 20.28 27.65
N GLN A 387 -3.80 20.57 28.95
CA GLN A 387 -4.77 21.23 29.83
C GLN A 387 -6.15 20.55 29.74
N ILE A 388 -6.16 19.24 29.99
CA ILE A 388 -7.40 18.47 30.05
C ILE A 388 -8.06 18.77 31.40
N LYS A 389 -9.37 19.02 31.44
CA LYS A 389 -10.08 19.40 32.68
C LYS A 389 -9.93 18.31 33.76
N GLU A 390 -9.73 18.73 35.01
CA GLU A 390 -9.40 17.87 36.16
C GLU A 390 -10.45 16.79 36.46
N ASP A 391 -11.74 17.05 36.17
CA ASP A 391 -12.84 16.09 36.34
C ASP A 391 -12.62 14.75 35.60
N SER A 392 -11.64 14.68 34.70
CA SER A 392 -11.26 13.48 33.96
C SER A 392 -10.27 12.56 34.67
N ILE A 393 -9.52 13.03 35.68
CA ILE A 393 -8.55 12.17 36.38
C ILE A 393 -9.31 11.18 37.25
N ASN A 394 -9.19 9.90 36.90
CA ASN A 394 -9.72 8.85 37.76
C ASN A 394 -8.78 8.62 38.95
N HIS A 395 -9.05 9.29 40.07
CA HIS A 395 -8.27 9.15 41.31
C HIS A 395 -8.12 7.68 41.76
N GLN A 396 -9.09 6.82 41.44
CA GLN A 396 -8.99 5.39 41.74
C GLN A 396 -7.84 4.73 41.00
N ILE A 397 -7.73 4.98 39.69
CA ILE A 397 -6.66 4.44 38.85
C ILE A 397 -5.29 4.86 39.39
N VAL A 398 -5.18 6.14 39.76
CA VAL A 398 -3.95 6.71 40.30
C VAL A 398 -3.58 6.02 41.60
N ARG A 399 -4.54 5.91 42.53
CA ARG A 399 -4.35 5.23 43.81
C ARG A 399 -3.92 3.78 43.62
N ASP A 400 -4.63 3.03 42.78
CA ASP A 400 -4.37 1.61 42.56
C ASP A 400 -2.98 1.39 41.96
N PHE A 401 -2.56 2.26 41.03
CA PHE A 401 -1.21 2.24 40.48
C PHE A 401 -0.14 2.54 41.53
N PHE A 402 -0.35 3.51 42.42
CA PHE A 402 0.60 3.83 43.49
C PHE A 402 0.68 2.73 44.56
N GLU A 403 -0.43 2.03 44.87
CA GLU A 403 -0.41 0.86 45.75
C GLU A 403 0.30 -0.33 45.10
N GLU A 404 0.08 -0.58 43.80
CA GLU A 404 0.83 -1.57 43.03
C GLU A 404 2.33 -1.23 43.03
N LEU A 405 2.68 0.04 42.81
CA LEU A 405 4.06 0.53 42.88
C LEU A 405 4.66 0.32 44.28
N ARG A 406 3.91 0.60 45.34
CA ARG A 406 4.37 0.44 46.73
C ARG A 406 4.63 -1.03 47.10
N SER A 407 3.78 -1.93 46.60
CA SER A 407 3.91 -3.37 46.86
C SER A 407 5.04 -4.03 46.05
N THR A 408 5.46 -3.40 44.94
CA THR A 408 6.61 -3.85 44.16
C THR A 408 7.90 -3.38 44.86
N ASN A 409 8.71 -4.28 45.43
CA ASN A 409 9.95 -4.02 46.21
C ASN A 409 11.08 -3.32 45.40
N PHE A 410 10.82 -2.14 44.86
CA PHE A 410 11.63 -1.53 43.82
C PHE A 410 12.01 -0.10 44.18
N ILE A 411 12.94 0.00 45.13
CA ILE A 411 13.59 1.25 45.55
C ILE A 411 14.21 2.01 44.34
N ALA A 412 14.51 1.34 43.22
CA ALA A 412 14.95 1.97 41.98
C ALA A 412 13.85 2.70 41.17
N TYR A 413 12.58 2.26 41.22
CA TYR A 413 11.48 2.98 40.54
C TYR A 413 11.04 4.23 41.33
N PHE A 414 11.34 4.28 42.63
CA PHE A 414 11.07 5.43 43.48
C PHE A 414 11.81 6.69 43.00
N TYR A 415 13.04 6.55 42.49
CA TYR A 415 13.77 7.64 41.84
C TYR A 415 13.11 8.08 40.52
N SER A 416 12.58 7.14 39.73
CA SER A 416 11.81 7.44 38.50
C SER A 416 10.50 8.17 38.79
N VAL A 417 9.86 7.87 39.92
CA VAL A 417 8.62 8.52 40.38
C VAL A 417 8.90 9.90 40.95
N ILE A 418 9.98 10.07 41.72
CA ILE A 418 10.47 11.39 42.13
C ILE A 418 10.82 12.23 40.90
N TYR A 419 11.48 11.66 39.90
CA TYR A 419 11.80 12.31 38.63
C TYR A 419 10.53 12.68 37.83
N ILE A 420 9.54 11.78 37.75
CA ILE A 420 8.24 12.06 37.13
C ILE A 420 7.50 13.17 37.88
N LEU A 421 7.54 13.19 39.21
CA LEU A 421 6.97 14.26 40.02
C LEU A 421 7.72 15.58 39.81
N THR A 422 9.06 15.57 39.75
CA THR A 422 9.84 16.80 39.45
C THR A 422 9.59 17.31 38.04
N PHE A 423 9.38 16.43 37.07
CA PHE A 423 9.14 16.78 35.66
C PHE A 423 7.67 17.08 35.31
N LEU A 424 6.72 16.56 36.10
CA LEU A 424 5.31 16.99 36.09
C LEU A 424 5.15 18.35 36.78
N LEU A 425 6.04 18.71 37.71
CA LEU A 425 6.01 19.99 38.45
C LEU A 425 6.86 21.12 37.81
N LEU A 426 7.77 20.84 36.88
CA LEU A 426 8.44 21.86 36.06
C LEU A 426 7.72 22.03 34.69
N PRO A 427 7.11 23.18 34.31
CA PRO A 427 6.99 24.46 35.01
C PRO A 427 5.55 25.05 35.04
N LEU A 428 5.00 25.31 36.23
CA LEU A 428 3.88 26.25 36.41
C LEU A 428 4.34 27.74 36.46
N LYS A 429 5.63 28.03 36.23
CA LYS A 429 6.23 29.35 36.51
C LYS A 429 7.00 30.04 35.37
N MET A 430 6.84 29.62 34.11
CA MET A 430 7.40 30.34 32.95
C MET A 430 6.31 30.78 31.97
N ARG A 431 5.40 31.63 32.43
CA ARG A 431 4.63 32.56 31.59
C ARG A 431 4.71 33.93 32.25
N HIS A 432 5.65 34.75 31.79
CA HIS A 432 5.60 36.21 31.87
C HIS A 432 5.25 36.74 30.49
#